data_AF-A0A4S8L2K8-F1
#
_entry.id   AF-A0A4S8L2K8-F1
#
_cell.length_a   1.000
_cell.length_b   1.000
_cell.length_c   1.000
_cell.angle_alpha   90.00
_cell.angle_beta   90.00
_cell.angle_gamma   90.00
#
_symmetry.space_group_name_H-M   'P 1'
#
loop_
_entity.id
_entity.type
_entity.pdbx_description
1 polymer ?
#
loop_
_entity_poly.entity_id
_entity_poly.type
_entity_poly.pdbx_seq_one_letter_code
_entity_poly.pdbx_strand_id
1 'polypeptide(L)'
;MTEVHAPPPPRTTSDNIDLGHNTGGGDRNARGQGQGLGQGGGTSTENGDQRTEEEKKKDAELADRLSRLIEDANERVVPLCRMIRKHIESMESRPEDDRDEQELVDAVRPLLVQAEKILNESYGAVKGADPDNRLTNKAKRHAQAHSATPEEQRLAAALKVLMEEVGGTIEWARDKLDNFPKAKRELGPLLDALGQPLTQIVAGIGMLLAGVLNLLFNLLSGLGLDGLLKGIVGAIGLDKIAEGLGLGKFFMGGGDKK
;
A
#
# COMPACT_ATOMS: atom_id res chain seq x y z
N MET A 1 -8.86 31.23 46.74
CA MET A 1 -7.40 31.31 46.92
C MET A 1 -6.90 29.92 47.25
N THR A 2 -6.35 29.23 46.25
CA THR A 2 -5.70 27.93 46.40
C THR A 2 -4.56 27.91 45.39
N GLU A 3 -3.34 28.05 45.89
CA GLU A 3 -2.11 28.08 45.09
C GLU A 3 -1.78 26.66 44.58
N VAL A 4 -1.61 26.52 43.27
CA VAL A 4 -1.19 25.27 42.63
C VAL A 4 0.31 25.36 42.40
N HIS A 5 1.07 24.58 43.19
CA HIS A 5 2.52 24.49 43.12
C HIS A 5 2.96 23.59 41.95
N ALA A 6 3.65 24.16 40.95
CA ALA A 6 4.21 23.42 39.83
C ALA A 6 5.62 22.88 40.15
N PRO A 7 5.98 21.65 39.72
CA PRO A 7 7.30 21.08 39.96
C PRO A 7 8.39 21.65 39.01
N PRO A 8 9.66 21.68 39.43
CA PRO A 8 10.76 22.26 38.65
C PRO A 8 11.23 21.36 37.49
N PRO A 9 11.78 21.94 36.41
CA PRO A 9 12.28 21.18 35.27
C PRO A 9 13.63 20.47 35.54
N PRO A 10 13.93 19.38 34.81
CA PRO A 10 15.18 18.64 34.94
C PRO A 10 16.37 19.40 34.33
N ARG A 11 17.54 19.26 34.97
CA ARG A 11 18.82 19.83 34.53
C ARG A 11 19.45 18.97 33.44
N THR A 12 19.83 19.57 32.32
CA THR A 12 20.66 18.95 31.29
C THR A 12 22.13 19.23 31.59
N THR A 13 22.89 18.19 31.93
CA THR A 13 24.35 18.23 32.03
C THR A 13 24.94 18.13 30.63
N SER A 14 25.66 19.17 30.22
CA SER A 14 26.52 19.18 29.05
C SER A 14 27.84 18.52 29.41
N ASP A 15 28.21 17.43 28.74
CA ASP A 15 29.58 16.94 28.73
C ASP A 15 30.12 16.96 27.30
N ASN A 16 31.02 17.92 27.09
CA ASN A 16 32.00 17.96 26.02
C ASN A 16 32.94 16.74 26.16
N ILE A 17 33.17 16.01 25.07
CA ILE A 17 34.39 15.21 24.93
C ILE A 17 35.12 15.62 23.67
N ASP A 18 36.40 15.88 23.92
CA ASP A 18 37.39 16.56 23.13
C ASP A 18 38.27 15.57 22.35
N LEU A 19 38.76 16.08 21.22
CA LEU A 19 39.94 15.76 20.39
C LEU A 19 40.69 14.43 20.55
N GLY A 20 40.88 13.76 19.40
CA GLY A 20 41.96 12.80 19.16
C GLY A 20 42.52 12.91 17.74
N HIS A 21 43.58 13.71 17.59
CA HIS A 21 44.45 13.74 16.41
C HIS A 21 45.14 12.38 16.19
N ASN A 22 45.27 11.94 14.94
CA ASN A 22 46.31 10.99 14.55
C ASN A 22 46.97 11.43 13.23
N THR A 23 48.24 11.81 13.34
CA THR A 23 49.14 12.19 12.25
C THR A 23 50.21 11.11 12.08
N GLY A 24 50.38 10.62 10.85
CA GLY A 24 51.52 9.85 10.39
C GLY A 24 51.19 9.27 9.01
N GLY A 25 51.86 9.57 7.90
CA GLY A 25 53.24 10.01 7.69
C GLY A 25 54.07 8.83 7.19
N GLY A 26 54.40 8.79 5.89
CA GLY A 26 55.55 8.05 5.36
C GLY A 26 55.33 7.11 4.17
N ASP A 27 55.43 7.66 2.96
CA ASP A 27 56.36 7.25 1.88
C ASP A 27 56.89 5.80 1.80
N ARG A 28 56.58 5.08 0.70
CA ARG A 28 57.54 4.83 -0.41
C ARG A 28 57.03 3.89 -1.52
N ASN A 29 57.43 4.29 -2.72
CA ASN A 29 57.34 3.69 -4.05
C ASN A 29 58.18 2.41 -4.20
N ALA A 30 57.66 1.35 -4.83
CA ALA A 30 58.47 0.38 -5.59
C ALA A 30 57.62 -0.47 -6.54
N ARG A 31 57.97 -0.41 -7.83
CA ARG A 31 57.49 -1.25 -8.94
C ARG A 31 57.91 -2.72 -8.76
N GLY A 32 57.00 -3.63 -9.12
CA GLY A 32 57.31 -5.03 -9.41
C GLY A 32 56.25 -5.60 -10.35
N GLN A 33 56.63 -5.84 -11.61
CA GLN A 33 55.82 -6.54 -12.60
C GLN A 33 55.75 -8.03 -12.24
N GLY A 34 54.57 -8.62 -12.35
CA GLY A 34 54.34 -10.05 -12.22
C GLY A 34 52.99 -10.42 -12.79
N GLN A 35 52.97 -10.88 -14.05
CA GLN A 35 51.82 -11.53 -14.68
C GLN A 35 51.50 -12.81 -13.92
N GLY A 36 50.28 -12.90 -13.42
CA GLY A 36 49.71 -14.11 -12.83
C GLY A 36 48.22 -14.14 -13.14
N LEU A 37 47.84 -15.00 -14.09
CA LEU A 37 46.48 -15.36 -14.41
C LEU A 37 45.86 -16.04 -13.18
N GLY A 38 44.99 -15.33 -12.46
CA GLY A 38 44.24 -15.83 -11.32
C GLY A 38 42.80 -15.37 -11.43
N GLN A 39 41.89 -16.34 -11.47
CA GLN A 39 40.44 -16.20 -11.48
C GLN A 39 39.95 -15.00 -10.66
N GLY A 40 39.48 -13.97 -11.35
CA GLY A 40 38.70 -12.88 -10.76
C GLY A 40 37.33 -13.43 -10.40
N GLY A 41 37.12 -13.63 -9.10
CA GLY A 41 35.87 -14.12 -8.53
C GLY A 41 34.68 -13.30 -8.99
N GLY A 42 33.57 -14.01 -9.19
CA GLY A 42 32.27 -13.38 -9.36
C GLY A 42 32.07 -12.35 -8.25
N THR A 43 31.81 -11.12 -8.64
CA THR A 43 31.21 -10.12 -7.78
C THR A 43 29.83 -10.64 -7.41
N SER A 44 29.77 -11.45 -6.34
CA SER A 44 28.58 -11.62 -5.55
C SER A 44 28.16 -10.23 -5.12
N THR A 45 27.18 -9.68 -5.84
CA THR A 45 26.46 -8.50 -5.41
C THR A 45 25.66 -8.95 -4.19
N GLU A 46 26.30 -8.91 -3.02
CA GLU A 46 25.60 -8.93 -1.74
C GLU A 46 24.78 -7.65 -1.65
N ASN A 47 23.61 -7.65 -2.30
CA ASN A 47 22.47 -6.85 -1.83
C ASN A 47 21.91 -7.56 -0.59
N GLY A 48 22.73 -7.66 0.45
CA GLY A 48 22.36 -8.21 1.74
C GLY A 48 21.42 -7.23 2.45
N ASP A 49 20.27 -7.73 2.86
CA ASP A 49 19.33 -7.01 3.72
C ASP A 49 20.05 -6.52 4.98
N GLN A 50 20.36 -5.22 5.04
CA GLN A 50 21.17 -4.58 6.09
C GLN A 50 20.41 -4.39 7.41
N ARG A 51 19.18 -4.92 7.53
CA ARG A 51 18.38 -4.82 8.75
C ARG A 51 18.94 -5.69 9.85
N THR A 52 18.88 -5.17 11.07
CA THR A 52 19.13 -5.97 12.27
C THR A 52 18.04 -7.04 12.42
N GLU A 53 18.36 -8.16 13.08
CA GLU A 53 17.38 -9.21 13.36
C GLU A 53 16.19 -8.67 14.20
N GLU A 54 16.44 -7.68 15.06
CA GLU A 54 15.39 -7.00 15.82
C GLU A 54 14.43 -6.20 14.94
N GLU A 55 14.94 -5.52 13.90
CA GLU A 55 14.12 -4.81 12.93
C GLU A 55 13.28 -5.77 12.08
N LYS A 56 13.88 -6.87 11.61
CA LYS A 56 13.15 -7.90 10.84
C LYS A 56 12.01 -8.48 11.66
N LYS A 57 12.25 -8.79 12.93
CA LYS A 57 11.22 -9.29 13.85
C LYS A 57 10.07 -8.30 14.04
N LYS A 58 10.39 -7.01 14.29
CA LYS A 58 9.37 -5.95 14.44
C LYS A 58 8.55 -5.75 13.17
N ASP A 59 9.19 -5.83 12.00
CA ASP A 59 8.51 -5.69 10.71
C ASP A 59 7.57 -6.89 10.47
N ALA A 60 7.99 -8.11 10.78
CA ALA A 60 7.17 -9.32 10.69
C ALA A 60 5.96 -9.28 11.66
N GLU A 61 6.17 -8.87 12.91
CA GLU A 61 5.09 -8.71 13.90
C GLU A 61 4.07 -7.65 13.46
N LEU A 62 4.52 -6.55 12.87
CA LEU A 62 3.65 -5.51 12.34
C LEU A 62 2.89 -6.01 11.09
N ALA A 63 3.54 -6.72 10.18
CA ALA A 63 2.89 -7.32 9.01
C ALA A 63 1.83 -8.35 9.42
N ASP A 64 2.10 -9.22 10.39
CA ASP A 64 1.12 -10.17 10.92
C ASP A 64 -0.07 -9.44 11.55
N ARG A 65 0.18 -8.41 12.37
CA ARG A 65 -0.90 -7.61 12.98
C ARG A 65 -1.78 -6.94 11.92
N LEU A 66 -1.19 -6.32 10.90
CA LEU A 66 -1.93 -5.69 9.82
C LEU A 66 -2.70 -6.73 9.00
N SER A 67 -2.13 -7.91 8.75
CA SER A 67 -2.80 -8.96 7.98
C SER A 67 -4.11 -9.38 8.62
N ARG A 68 -4.11 -9.57 9.96
CA ARG A 68 -5.31 -9.92 10.74
C ARG A 68 -6.38 -8.83 10.69
N LEU A 69 -5.98 -7.56 10.71
CA LEU A 69 -6.93 -6.44 10.61
C LEU A 69 -7.62 -6.41 9.24
N ILE A 70 -6.88 -6.67 8.16
CA ILE A 70 -7.45 -6.72 6.81
C ILE A 70 -8.29 -7.99 6.60
N GLU A 71 -7.89 -9.12 7.18
CA GLU A 71 -8.69 -10.35 7.18
C GLU A 71 -10.03 -10.16 7.91
N ASP A 72 -10.06 -9.54 9.09
CA ASP A 72 -11.31 -9.20 9.80
C ASP A 72 -12.21 -8.27 8.95
N ALA A 73 -11.60 -7.27 8.30
CA ALA A 73 -12.31 -6.38 7.39
C ALA A 73 -12.94 -7.17 6.22
N ASN A 74 -12.19 -8.10 5.62
CA ASN A 74 -12.66 -8.97 4.54
C ASN A 74 -13.85 -9.84 4.98
N GLU A 75 -13.76 -10.50 6.13
CA GLU A 75 -14.82 -11.36 6.67
C GLU A 75 -16.15 -10.58 6.81
N ARG A 76 -16.07 -9.30 7.13
CA ARG A 76 -17.24 -8.43 7.35
C ARG A 76 -17.76 -7.79 6.07
N VAL A 77 -16.88 -7.35 5.16
CA VAL A 77 -17.28 -6.57 3.96
C VAL A 77 -17.64 -7.45 2.76
N VAL A 78 -16.97 -8.59 2.58
CA VAL A 78 -17.18 -9.47 1.41
C VAL A 78 -18.63 -9.98 1.32
N PRO A 79 -19.29 -10.40 2.43
CA PRO A 79 -20.71 -10.75 2.37
C PRO A 79 -21.60 -9.60 1.90
N LEU A 80 -21.28 -8.35 2.27
CA LEU A 80 -22.01 -7.17 1.82
C LEU A 80 -21.85 -6.96 0.31
N CYS A 81 -20.62 -7.07 -0.20
CA CYS A 81 -20.33 -7.03 -1.64
C CYS A 81 -21.15 -8.06 -2.43
N ARG A 82 -21.25 -9.29 -1.92
CA ARG A 82 -22.08 -10.34 -2.55
C ARG A 82 -23.56 -10.00 -2.55
N MET A 83 -24.09 -9.43 -1.46
CA MET A 83 -25.49 -9.00 -1.39
C MET A 83 -25.77 -7.83 -2.36
N ILE A 84 -24.85 -6.86 -2.46
CA ILE A 84 -24.94 -5.75 -3.42
C ILE A 84 -25.04 -6.30 -4.85
N ARG A 85 -24.12 -7.20 -5.24
CA ARG A 85 -24.13 -7.85 -6.56
C ARG A 85 -25.46 -8.55 -6.82
N LYS A 86 -25.93 -9.35 -5.86
CA LYS A 86 -27.21 -10.07 -5.97
C LYS A 86 -28.41 -9.15 -6.19
N HIS A 87 -28.49 -8.02 -5.49
CA HIS A 87 -29.60 -7.07 -5.67
C HIS A 87 -29.58 -6.43 -7.06
N ILE A 88 -28.40 -6.06 -7.56
CA ILE A 88 -28.24 -5.49 -8.91
C ILE A 88 -28.59 -6.53 -9.98
N GLU A 89 -28.04 -7.75 -9.91
CA GLU A 89 -28.35 -8.85 -10.85
C GLU A 89 -29.84 -9.21 -10.83
N SER A 90 -30.44 -9.24 -9.64
CA SER A 90 -31.88 -9.51 -9.50
C SER A 90 -32.74 -8.41 -10.11
N MET A 91 -32.26 -7.17 -10.17
CA MET A 91 -32.97 -6.07 -10.83
C MET A 91 -32.77 -6.14 -12.35
N GLU A 92 -31.55 -6.38 -12.82
CA GLU A 92 -31.24 -6.52 -14.26
C GLU A 92 -32.00 -7.67 -14.94
N SER A 93 -32.22 -8.78 -14.22
CA SER A 93 -32.92 -9.95 -14.75
C SER A 93 -34.43 -9.74 -14.94
N ARG A 94 -35.02 -8.65 -14.42
CA ARG A 94 -36.44 -8.32 -14.61
C ARG A 94 -36.70 -7.73 -16.00
N PRO A 95 -37.91 -7.92 -16.57
CA PRO A 95 -38.37 -7.14 -17.72
C PRO A 95 -38.24 -5.64 -17.46
N GLU A 96 -37.95 -4.85 -18.50
CA GLU A 96 -37.62 -3.42 -18.34
C GLU A 96 -38.73 -2.64 -17.63
N ASP A 97 -39.99 -2.91 -17.97
CA ASP A 97 -41.18 -2.28 -17.38
C ASP A 97 -41.40 -2.65 -15.89
N ASP A 98 -40.78 -3.75 -15.41
CA ASP A 98 -40.90 -4.25 -14.04
C ASP A 98 -39.70 -3.85 -13.15
N ARG A 99 -38.75 -3.08 -13.69
CA ARG A 99 -37.55 -2.63 -12.96
C ARG A 99 -37.89 -1.43 -12.08
N ASP A 100 -37.92 -1.65 -10.77
CA ASP A 100 -38.06 -0.59 -9.78
C ASP A 100 -36.69 -0.11 -9.28
N GLU A 101 -36.22 1.02 -9.84
CA GLU A 101 -34.97 1.63 -9.40
C GLU A 101 -34.97 2.08 -7.94
N GLN A 102 -36.13 2.46 -7.37
CA GLN A 102 -36.20 2.83 -5.95
C GLN A 102 -36.02 1.60 -5.07
N GLU A 103 -36.64 0.47 -5.42
CA GLU A 103 -36.44 -0.80 -4.72
C GLU A 103 -34.96 -1.20 -4.71
N LEU A 104 -34.26 -1.04 -5.84
CA LEU A 104 -32.83 -1.30 -5.92
C LEU A 104 -32.04 -0.39 -4.98
N VAL A 105 -32.35 0.91 -4.97
CA VAL A 105 -31.70 1.89 -4.09
C VAL A 105 -31.89 1.50 -2.63
N ASP A 106 -33.13 1.20 -2.23
CA ASP A 106 -33.49 0.91 -0.85
C ASP A 106 -32.82 -0.37 -0.35
N ALA A 107 -32.60 -1.34 -1.23
CA ALA A 107 -31.87 -2.57 -0.92
C ALA A 107 -30.34 -2.37 -0.83
N VAL A 108 -29.75 -1.61 -1.76
CA VAL A 108 -28.28 -1.50 -1.90
C VAL A 108 -27.68 -0.43 -0.97
N ARG A 109 -28.36 0.70 -0.78
CA ARG A 109 -27.90 1.82 0.05
C ARG A 109 -27.43 1.40 1.46
N PRO A 110 -28.21 0.64 2.26
CA PRO A 110 -27.77 0.26 3.60
C PRO A 110 -26.52 -0.62 3.59
N LEU A 111 -26.34 -1.46 2.57
CA LEU A 111 -25.17 -2.32 2.41
C LEU A 111 -23.91 -1.51 2.13
N LEU A 112 -24.00 -0.50 1.25
CA LEU A 112 -22.88 0.40 0.95
C LEU A 112 -22.47 1.21 2.17
N VAL A 113 -23.43 1.77 2.91
CA VAL A 113 -23.16 2.53 4.14
C VAL A 113 -22.49 1.65 5.20
N GLN A 114 -22.94 0.40 5.34
CA GLN A 114 -22.32 -0.54 6.28
C GLN A 114 -20.90 -0.94 5.84
N ALA A 115 -20.69 -1.20 4.56
CA ALA A 115 -19.37 -1.50 4.00
C ALA A 115 -18.40 -0.34 4.21
N GLU A 116 -18.84 0.90 3.94
CA GLU A 116 -18.04 2.11 4.14
C GLU A 116 -17.63 2.27 5.60
N LYS A 117 -18.58 2.06 6.53
CA LYS A 117 -18.29 2.09 7.96
C LYS A 117 -17.22 1.08 8.37
N ILE A 118 -17.32 -0.17 7.90
CA ILE A 118 -16.33 -1.22 8.19
C ILE A 118 -14.94 -0.81 7.67
N LEU A 119 -14.85 -0.29 6.44
CA LEU A 119 -13.57 0.12 5.88
C LEU A 119 -12.97 1.32 6.61
N ASN A 120 -13.77 2.29 7.04
CA ASN A 120 -13.29 3.41 7.84
C ASN A 120 -12.77 2.96 9.23
N GLU A 121 -13.50 2.05 9.90
CA GLU A 121 -13.03 1.44 11.16
C GLU A 121 -11.71 0.70 10.96
N SER A 122 -11.62 -0.08 9.88
CA SER A 122 -10.42 -0.86 9.52
C SER A 122 -9.25 0.06 9.19
N TYR A 123 -9.49 1.14 8.45
CA TYR A 123 -8.48 2.16 8.16
C TYR A 123 -7.95 2.81 9.44
N GLY A 124 -8.84 3.17 10.37
CA GLY A 124 -8.45 3.70 11.68
C GLY A 124 -7.60 2.71 12.48
N ALA A 125 -7.98 1.42 12.48
CA ALA A 125 -7.22 0.36 13.15
C ALA A 125 -5.84 0.15 12.53
N VAL A 126 -5.74 0.17 11.19
CA VAL A 126 -4.47 0.12 10.44
C VAL A 126 -3.57 1.29 10.81
N LYS A 127 -4.11 2.52 10.84
CA LYS A 127 -3.36 3.71 11.25
C LYS A 127 -2.95 3.67 12.73
N GLY A 128 -3.76 3.08 13.60
CA GLY A 128 -3.37 2.85 15.00
C GLY A 128 -2.28 1.79 15.16
N ALA A 129 -2.24 0.80 14.28
CA ALA A 129 -1.20 -0.23 14.27
C ALA A 129 0.13 0.28 13.69
N ASP A 130 0.08 1.17 12.69
CA ASP A 130 1.24 1.78 12.05
C ASP A 130 1.10 3.32 11.93
N PRO A 131 1.23 4.07 13.05
CA PRO A 131 1.01 5.52 13.07
C PRO A 131 2.04 6.29 12.23
N ASP A 132 3.28 5.81 12.20
CA ASP A 132 4.39 6.44 11.48
C ASP A 132 4.52 5.97 10.02
N ASN A 133 3.62 5.08 9.56
CA ASN A 133 3.74 4.40 8.27
C ASN A 133 5.13 3.75 8.12
N ARG A 134 5.61 3.12 9.21
CA ARG A 134 6.92 2.47 9.29
C ARG A 134 7.07 1.39 8.25
N LEU A 135 5.99 0.65 7.96
CA LEU A 135 6.01 -0.36 6.90
C LEU A 135 6.17 0.34 5.53
N THR A 136 5.36 1.36 5.23
CA THR A 136 5.40 2.22 4.02
C THR A 136 6.78 2.83 3.73
N ASN A 137 7.51 3.26 4.77
CA ASN A 137 8.83 3.90 4.64
C ASN A 137 9.97 2.90 4.39
N LYS A 138 9.83 1.65 4.87
CA LYS A 138 10.85 0.61 4.76
C LYS A 138 10.68 -0.27 3.52
N ALA A 139 9.46 -0.38 3.05
CA ALA A 139 9.04 -0.97 1.81
C ALA A 139 9.85 -0.64 0.53
N LYS A 140 10.24 0.63 0.40
CA LYS A 140 11.10 1.11 -0.68
C LYS A 140 12.42 0.34 -0.75
N ARG A 141 12.84 -0.30 0.35
CA ARG A 141 14.06 -1.10 0.46
C ARG A 141 13.85 -2.58 0.10
N HIS A 142 12.68 -3.16 0.40
CA HIS A 142 12.33 -4.54 -0.03
C HIS A 142 12.10 -4.68 -1.53
N ALA A 143 11.61 -3.62 -2.17
CA ALA A 143 11.53 -3.50 -3.63
C ALA A 143 12.85 -3.85 -4.34
N GLN A 144 13.99 -3.53 -3.72
CA GLN A 144 15.32 -3.76 -4.26
C GLN A 144 15.80 -5.21 -4.07
N ALA A 145 15.25 -5.93 -3.08
CA ALA A 145 15.71 -7.26 -2.67
C ALA A 145 14.89 -8.44 -3.24
N HIS A 146 13.77 -8.20 -3.94
CA HIS A 146 12.92 -9.24 -4.57
C HIS A 146 12.50 -10.40 -3.64
N SER A 147 12.42 -10.18 -2.32
CA SER A 147 12.04 -11.19 -1.34
C SER A 147 11.08 -10.60 -0.29
N ALA A 148 9.94 -11.27 -0.11
CA ALA A 148 8.92 -10.94 0.89
C ALA A 148 8.82 -12.07 1.92
N THR A 149 8.74 -11.73 3.20
CA THR A 149 8.54 -12.67 4.32
C THR A 149 7.16 -13.33 4.27
N PRO A 150 6.95 -14.49 4.92
CA PRO A 150 5.63 -15.14 4.98
C PRO A 150 4.52 -14.20 5.50
N GLU A 151 4.82 -13.36 6.48
CA GLU A 151 3.89 -12.40 7.08
C GLU A 151 3.51 -11.30 6.08
N GLU A 152 4.49 -10.79 5.32
CA GLU A 152 4.25 -9.83 4.24
C GLU A 152 3.44 -10.43 3.08
N GLN A 153 3.70 -11.70 2.73
CA GLN A 153 2.93 -12.42 1.72
C GLN A 153 1.47 -12.61 2.16
N ARG A 154 1.24 -12.93 3.43
CA ARG A 154 -0.11 -13.01 4.01
C ARG A 154 -0.83 -11.67 3.96
N LEU A 155 -0.15 -10.59 4.35
CA LEU A 155 -0.70 -9.24 4.25
C LEU A 155 -1.07 -8.87 2.81
N ALA A 156 -0.21 -9.21 1.84
CA ALA A 156 -0.48 -9.01 0.42
C ALA A 156 -1.71 -9.79 -0.06
N ALA A 157 -1.86 -11.05 0.37
CA ALA A 157 -3.02 -11.86 0.04
C ALA A 157 -4.32 -11.28 0.63
N ALA A 158 -4.30 -10.82 1.89
CA ALA A 158 -5.44 -10.18 2.52
C ALA A 158 -5.86 -8.88 1.81
N LEU A 159 -4.88 -8.03 1.44
CA LEU A 159 -5.13 -6.81 0.65
C LEU A 159 -5.70 -7.12 -0.72
N LYS A 160 -5.18 -8.16 -1.38
CA LYS A 160 -5.68 -8.62 -2.67
C LYS A 160 -7.17 -8.96 -2.59
N VAL A 161 -7.58 -9.77 -1.62
CA VAL A 161 -9.00 -10.13 -1.42
C VAL A 161 -9.85 -8.88 -1.23
N LEU A 162 -9.40 -7.93 -0.41
CA LEU A 162 -10.13 -6.69 -0.15
C LEU A 162 -10.35 -5.88 -1.43
N MET A 163 -9.33 -5.79 -2.28
CA MET A 163 -9.40 -5.06 -3.55
C MET A 163 -10.25 -5.76 -4.59
N GLU A 164 -10.09 -7.08 -4.75
CA GLU A 164 -10.88 -7.87 -5.70
C GLU A 164 -12.38 -7.81 -5.34
N GLU A 165 -12.71 -7.97 -4.06
CA GLU A 165 -14.10 -8.02 -3.64
C GLU A 165 -14.71 -6.62 -3.55
N VAL A 166 -14.08 -5.67 -2.86
CA VAL A 166 -14.65 -4.32 -2.69
C VAL A 166 -14.47 -3.50 -3.96
N GLY A 167 -13.23 -3.37 -4.44
CA GLY A 167 -12.90 -2.61 -5.64
C GLY A 167 -13.60 -3.16 -6.87
N GLY A 168 -13.54 -4.49 -7.04
CA GLY A 168 -14.26 -5.16 -8.12
C GLY A 168 -15.78 -4.99 -8.03
N THR A 169 -16.38 -4.96 -6.83
CA THR A 169 -17.82 -4.66 -6.69
C THR A 169 -18.13 -3.21 -7.05
N ILE A 170 -17.29 -2.24 -6.66
CA ILE A 170 -17.52 -0.83 -6.96
C ILE A 170 -17.57 -0.60 -8.47
N GLU A 171 -16.56 -1.08 -9.20
CA GLU A 171 -16.49 -0.88 -10.65
C GLU A 171 -17.61 -1.61 -11.37
N TRP A 172 -17.80 -2.89 -11.06
CA TRP A 172 -18.89 -3.67 -11.63
C TRP A 172 -20.26 -3.04 -11.36
N ALA A 173 -20.52 -2.55 -10.14
CA ALA A 173 -21.78 -1.92 -9.80
C ALA A 173 -21.99 -0.61 -10.56
N ARG A 174 -20.94 0.22 -10.72
CA ARG A 174 -21.02 1.45 -11.52
C ARG A 174 -21.41 1.14 -12.97
N ASP A 175 -20.76 0.16 -13.58
CA ASP A 175 -21.05 -0.25 -14.96
C ASP A 175 -22.48 -0.76 -15.10
N LYS A 176 -22.97 -1.56 -14.14
CA LYS A 176 -24.36 -2.05 -14.16
C LYS A 176 -25.38 -0.94 -13.96
N LEU A 177 -25.07 0.03 -13.10
CA LEU A 177 -25.95 1.15 -12.81
C LEU A 177 -26.10 2.12 -13.99
N ASP A 178 -25.28 2.03 -15.05
CA ASP A 178 -25.51 2.79 -16.29
C ASP A 178 -26.88 2.50 -16.93
N ASN A 179 -27.45 1.31 -16.68
CA ASN A 179 -28.78 0.92 -17.11
C ASN A 179 -29.91 1.40 -16.17
N PHE A 180 -29.57 2.07 -15.06
CA PHE A 180 -30.50 2.52 -14.02
C PHE A 180 -30.19 3.98 -13.62
N PRO A 181 -30.65 4.98 -14.39
CA PRO A 181 -30.24 6.38 -14.22
C PRO A 181 -30.53 6.97 -12.83
N LYS A 182 -31.66 6.61 -12.22
CA LYS A 182 -32.02 7.07 -10.87
C LYS A 182 -31.15 6.37 -9.82
N ALA A 183 -31.02 5.05 -9.90
CA ALA A 183 -30.19 4.29 -8.97
C ALA A 183 -28.72 4.71 -9.06
N LYS A 184 -28.20 4.96 -10.27
CA LYS A 184 -26.85 5.52 -10.49
C LYS A 184 -26.65 6.84 -9.77
N ARG A 185 -27.61 7.78 -9.89
CA ARG A 185 -27.52 9.09 -9.22
C ARG A 185 -27.51 8.97 -7.70
N GLU A 186 -28.19 7.97 -7.16
CA GLU A 186 -28.37 7.81 -5.71
C GLU A 186 -27.32 6.92 -5.03
N LEU A 187 -26.83 5.89 -5.73
CA LEU A 187 -25.85 4.92 -5.25
C LEU A 187 -24.42 5.26 -5.69
N GLY A 188 -24.25 5.94 -6.83
CA GLY A 188 -22.94 6.35 -7.35
C GLY A 188 -22.09 7.08 -6.32
N PRO A 189 -22.59 8.14 -5.67
CA PRO A 189 -21.84 8.83 -4.61
C PRO A 189 -21.44 7.92 -3.43
N LEU A 190 -22.23 6.89 -3.11
CA LEU A 190 -21.89 5.94 -2.04
C LEU A 190 -20.82 4.94 -2.48
N LEU A 191 -20.85 4.51 -3.75
CA LEU A 191 -19.79 3.69 -4.35
C LEU A 191 -18.47 4.47 -4.38
N ASP A 192 -18.52 5.78 -4.66
CA ASP A 192 -17.36 6.68 -4.60
C ASP A 192 -16.83 6.80 -3.17
N ALA A 193 -17.73 7.04 -2.20
CA ALA A 193 -17.39 7.13 -0.79
C ALA A 193 -16.75 5.84 -0.25
N LEU A 194 -17.24 4.68 -0.69
CA LEU A 194 -16.66 3.37 -0.35
C LEU A 194 -15.24 3.18 -0.91
N GLY A 195 -14.96 3.73 -2.10
CA GLY A 195 -13.65 3.66 -2.74
C GLY A 195 -12.56 4.44 -1.99
N GLN A 196 -12.92 5.52 -1.28
CA GLN A 196 -11.95 6.33 -0.54
C GLN A 196 -11.23 5.55 0.58
N PRO A 197 -11.88 4.94 1.59
CA PRO A 197 -11.18 4.19 2.62
C PRO A 197 -10.49 2.94 2.06
N LEU A 198 -11.03 2.30 1.01
CA LEU A 198 -10.33 1.21 0.30
C LEU A 198 -8.97 1.68 -0.22
N THR A 199 -8.94 2.75 -1.01
CA THR A 199 -7.69 3.30 -1.57
C THR A 199 -6.75 3.79 -0.47
N GLN A 200 -7.25 4.33 0.64
CA GLN A 200 -6.43 4.77 1.77
C GLN A 200 -5.78 3.61 2.54
N ILE A 201 -6.49 2.50 2.74
CA ILE A 201 -5.93 1.26 3.31
C ILE A 201 -4.84 0.72 2.38
N VAL A 202 -5.15 0.60 1.09
CA VAL A 202 -4.21 0.08 0.09
C VAL A 202 -3.03 1.02 -0.11
N ALA A 203 -3.19 2.33 -0.06
CA ALA A 203 -2.06 3.26 -0.19
C ALA A 203 -1.20 3.30 1.09
N GLY A 204 -1.86 3.27 2.26
CA GLY A 204 -1.19 3.23 3.56
C GLY A 204 -0.34 1.98 3.72
N ILE A 205 -0.87 0.82 3.34
CA ILE A 205 -0.17 -0.46 3.47
C ILE A 205 0.64 -0.77 2.20
N GLY A 206 0.03 -0.66 1.02
CA GLY A 206 0.55 -1.09 -0.28
C GLY A 206 1.72 -0.30 -0.87
N MET A 207 2.20 0.77 -0.22
CA MET A 207 3.56 1.24 -0.51
C MET A 207 4.62 0.20 -0.13
N LEU A 208 4.21 -0.94 0.45
CA LEU A 208 5.04 -1.95 1.09
C LEU A 208 6.03 -2.73 0.25
N LEU A 209 5.70 -3.01 -1.00
CA LEU A 209 6.55 -3.89 -1.80
C LEU A 209 6.38 -3.46 -3.24
N ALA A 210 7.45 -3.09 -3.93
CA ALA A 210 7.40 -3.05 -5.40
C ALA A 210 6.97 -4.42 -5.96
N GLY A 211 7.23 -5.51 -5.22
CA GLY A 211 6.67 -6.84 -5.51
C GLY A 211 5.16 -6.93 -5.36
N VAL A 212 4.56 -6.31 -4.33
CA VAL A 212 3.09 -6.32 -4.13
C VAL A 212 2.41 -5.32 -5.05
N LEU A 213 3.00 -4.16 -5.34
CA LEU A 213 2.50 -3.30 -6.40
C LEU A 213 2.57 -3.97 -7.77
N ASN A 214 3.63 -4.73 -8.09
CA ASN A 214 3.69 -5.48 -9.35
C ASN A 214 2.66 -6.63 -9.38
N LEU A 215 2.41 -7.31 -8.25
CA LEU A 215 1.34 -8.29 -8.11
C LEU A 215 -0.06 -7.65 -8.23
N LEU A 216 -0.31 -6.52 -7.55
CA LEU A 216 -1.54 -5.75 -7.66
C LEU A 216 -1.72 -5.21 -9.09
N PHE A 217 -0.67 -4.70 -9.71
CA PHE A 217 -0.72 -4.14 -11.06
C PHE A 217 -1.03 -5.22 -12.09
N ASN A 218 -0.36 -6.38 -12.02
CA ASN A 218 -0.63 -7.52 -12.89
C ASN A 218 -2.04 -8.11 -12.64
N LEU A 219 -2.53 -8.04 -11.41
CA LEU A 219 -3.85 -8.55 -11.05
C LEU A 219 -4.97 -7.61 -11.48
N LEU A 220 -4.89 -6.32 -11.14
CA LEU A 220 -5.87 -5.30 -11.49
C LEU A 220 -5.97 -5.14 -13.01
N SER A 221 -4.83 -5.16 -13.72
CA SER A 221 -4.82 -5.15 -15.20
C SER A 221 -5.43 -6.43 -15.78
N GLY A 222 -5.31 -7.57 -15.09
CA GLY A 222 -5.93 -8.83 -15.50
C GLY A 222 -7.44 -8.91 -15.26
N LEU A 223 -7.98 -8.08 -14.37
CA LEU A 223 -9.40 -8.04 -13.99
C LEU A 223 -10.17 -6.89 -14.64
N GLY A 224 -9.50 -6.03 -15.43
CA GLY A 224 -10.11 -4.86 -16.06
C GLY A 224 -10.36 -3.68 -15.12
N LEU A 225 -9.72 -3.67 -13.94
CA LEU A 225 -9.92 -2.65 -12.91
C LEU A 225 -9.05 -1.40 -13.13
N ASP A 226 -9.05 -0.88 -14.36
CA ASP A 226 -8.17 0.20 -14.81
C ASP A 226 -8.48 1.54 -14.12
N GLY A 227 -9.72 1.74 -13.66
CA GLY A 227 -10.16 2.94 -12.96
C GLY A 227 -9.59 3.03 -11.54
N LEU A 228 -9.66 1.94 -10.78
CA LEU A 228 -9.05 1.82 -9.45
C LEU A 228 -7.53 1.86 -9.55
N LEU A 229 -6.93 1.25 -10.57
CA LEU A 229 -5.50 1.38 -10.88
C LEU A 229 -5.10 2.84 -11.03
N LYS A 230 -5.81 3.60 -11.87
CA LYS A 230 -5.58 5.04 -12.07
C LYS A 230 -5.82 5.85 -10.80
N GLY A 231 -6.80 5.48 -9.98
CA GLY A 231 -7.08 6.11 -8.69
C GLY A 231 -5.96 5.91 -7.66
N ILE A 232 -5.43 4.68 -7.55
CA ILE A 232 -4.29 4.35 -6.71
C ILE A 232 -3.02 5.06 -7.21
N VAL A 233 -2.74 4.98 -8.51
CA VAL A 233 -1.63 5.67 -9.17
C VAL A 233 -1.69 7.19 -8.97
N GLY A 234 -2.87 7.78 -9.11
CA GLY A 234 -3.09 9.22 -8.93
C GLY A 234 -3.00 9.66 -7.48
N ALA A 235 -3.55 8.87 -6.54
CA ALA A 235 -3.49 9.17 -5.10
C ALA A 235 -2.06 9.03 -4.53
N ILE A 236 -1.27 8.10 -5.06
CA ILE A 236 0.12 7.87 -4.63
C ILE A 236 1.10 8.83 -5.33
N GLY A 237 0.71 9.41 -6.47
CA GLY A 237 1.58 10.28 -7.26
C GLY A 237 2.73 9.49 -7.86
N LEU A 238 2.44 8.65 -8.86
CA LEU A 238 3.43 7.82 -9.55
C LEU A 238 4.69 8.58 -9.98
N ASP A 239 4.59 9.87 -10.31
CA ASP A 239 5.74 10.71 -10.65
C ASP A 239 6.79 10.75 -9.53
N LYS A 240 6.36 10.76 -8.26
CA LYS A 240 7.25 10.72 -7.08
C LYS A 240 7.82 9.34 -6.81
N ILE A 241 7.13 8.28 -7.24
CA ILE A 241 7.65 6.90 -7.19
C ILE A 241 8.63 6.67 -8.35
N ALA A 242 8.36 7.16 -9.55
CA ALA A 242 9.24 7.06 -10.71
C ALA A 242 10.53 7.90 -10.52
N GLU A 243 10.43 9.09 -9.93
CA GLU A 243 11.59 9.87 -9.47
C GLU A 243 12.32 9.17 -8.32
N GLY A 244 11.59 8.63 -7.33
CA GLY A 244 12.16 7.94 -6.17
C GLY A 244 12.78 6.57 -6.45
N LEU A 245 12.40 5.91 -7.54
CA LEU A 245 12.96 4.64 -8.04
C LEU A 245 14.03 4.86 -9.13
N GLY A 246 14.36 6.10 -9.49
CA GLY A 246 15.35 6.41 -10.52
C GLY A 246 14.93 6.03 -11.95
N LEU A 247 13.67 5.63 -12.16
CA LEU A 247 13.11 5.22 -13.45
C LEU A 247 12.86 6.41 -14.39
N GLY A 248 12.83 7.64 -13.85
CA GLY A 248 12.72 8.87 -14.65
C GLY A 248 13.85 9.02 -15.70
N LYS A 249 15.03 8.44 -15.47
CA LYS A 249 16.14 8.51 -16.44
C LYS A 249 16.05 7.46 -17.56
N PHE A 250 15.30 6.38 -17.35
CA PHE A 250 15.13 5.30 -18.33
C PHE A 250 13.96 5.58 -19.29
N PHE A 251 12.87 6.18 -18.79
CA PHE A 251 11.71 6.52 -19.62
C PHE A 251 11.87 7.82 -20.45
N MET A 252 12.78 8.71 -20.07
CA MET A 252 13.03 10.00 -20.77
C MET A 252 14.33 10.03 -21.60
N GLY A 253 15.06 8.91 -21.71
CA GLY A 253 16.40 8.84 -22.28
C GLY A 253 16.52 8.19 -23.66
N GLY A 254 15.50 8.32 -24.53
CA GLY A 254 15.49 7.72 -25.87
C GLY A 254 15.20 8.74 -26.97
N GLY A 255 16.10 9.71 -27.18
CA GLY A 255 15.87 10.76 -28.15
C GLY A 255 17.11 11.56 -28.56
N ASP A 256 18.26 10.92 -28.73
CA ASP A 256 19.37 11.56 -29.46
C ASP A 256 19.11 11.45 -30.97
N LYS A 257 18.64 12.58 -31.53
CA LYS A 257 18.65 12.83 -32.98
C LYS A 257 20.09 13.20 -33.39
N LYS A 258 20.67 12.41 -34.29
CA LYS A 258 21.67 12.89 -35.25
C LYS A 258 20.99 13.10 -36.59
#